data_AF-A0A162LFI3-F1
#
_entry.id   AF-A0A162LFI3-F1
#
_cell.length_a   1.000
_cell.length_b   1.000
_cell.length_c   1.000
_cell.angle_alpha   90.00
_cell.angle_beta   90.00
_cell.angle_gamma   90.00
#
_symmetry.space_group_name_H-M   'P 1'
#
loop_
_entity.id
_entity.type
_entity.pdbx_description
1 polymer ?
#
loop_
_entity_poly.entity_id
_entity_poly.type
_entity_poly.pdbx_seq_one_letter_code
_entity_poly.pdbx_strand_id
1 'polypeptide(L)'
;MLQMQDPAPEVRREEAELLEVPGYSAFMPLKDPSHAIFLDYFVRDASAAICCHETIQQDTCNAVVSVGSAFPSLLYSTLLFGALHKASNTHRDIGRQQLDIRIMELRASALSLLQADLHDPGHANSAAVIATTLMLANCELHFDPDASFWRRHFECASLLLADARRRESDEPDTIGLWRLINRLFSLLEFLVSLPAPGPSKSMPVVSKAYPEELPFVESVGVIDGNLACSQDLLGVFTWITALQDMRRYSQDFDALELGQLSDHYVAVNASELVRIVRFMMARDEATPAILSDELAGQCDESQTEAFRMANCVAHHIALIFLHRCGLELDREADAVKSSVASIVQLADAMPKHSGLHPSIVLTTALFVAGCEAIGRARSDIRSLLQGQYEITRNQSAKRTLQQLERLWELAPDDSNTGTSWPPTSIAWDDFVPY
;
A
#
# COMPACT_ATOMS: atom_id res chain seq x y z
N MET A 1 47.15 -41.08 -53.32
CA MET A 1 47.27 -40.82 -51.87
C MET A 1 47.37 -39.31 -51.69
N LEU A 2 46.24 -38.66 -51.43
CA LEU A 2 46.17 -37.25 -51.03
C LEU A 2 45.68 -37.27 -49.59
N GLN A 3 46.49 -36.73 -48.68
CA GLN A 3 46.24 -36.68 -47.25
C GLN A 3 46.39 -35.23 -46.80
N MET A 4 45.50 -34.84 -45.88
CA MET A 4 45.47 -33.60 -45.08
C MET A 4 44.98 -32.35 -45.84
N GLN A 5 44.08 -31.52 -45.31
CA GLN A 5 43.92 -31.08 -43.92
C GLN A 5 42.53 -30.40 -43.77
N ASP A 6 41.72 -30.79 -42.78
CA ASP A 6 40.47 -30.07 -42.42
C ASP A 6 40.80 -28.83 -41.57
N PRO A 7 40.18 -27.65 -41.82
CA PRO A 7 40.26 -26.51 -40.92
C PRO A 7 39.16 -26.55 -39.84
N ALA A 8 39.52 -26.06 -38.66
CA ALA A 8 38.67 -25.92 -37.47
C ALA A 8 37.48 -24.96 -37.68
N PRO A 9 36.39 -25.08 -36.90
CA PRO A 9 35.20 -24.25 -37.09
C PRO A 9 35.41 -22.83 -36.55
N GLU A 10 34.93 -21.90 -37.37
CA GLU A 10 34.97 -20.45 -37.23
C GLU A 10 34.10 -19.99 -36.04
N VAL A 11 34.74 -19.41 -35.03
CA VAL A 11 34.07 -18.72 -33.92
C VAL A 11 33.45 -17.43 -34.45
N ARG A 12 32.13 -17.43 -34.68
CA ARG A 12 31.38 -16.21 -34.98
C ARG A 12 31.36 -15.30 -33.74
N ARG A 13 32.05 -14.17 -33.86
CA ARG A 13 31.82 -12.98 -33.04
C ARG A 13 30.47 -12.39 -33.44
N GLU A 14 29.45 -12.57 -32.62
CA GLU A 14 28.26 -11.72 -32.62
C GLU A 14 28.47 -10.62 -31.57
N GLU A 15 29.10 -9.53 -32.00
CA GLU A 15 29.04 -8.25 -31.32
C GLU A 15 27.85 -7.45 -31.87
N ALA A 16 27.04 -6.93 -30.94
CA ALA A 16 26.31 -5.67 -31.02
C ALA A 16 25.31 -5.46 -32.19
N GLU A 17 24.13 -6.06 -32.07
CA GLU A 17 22.89 -5.42 -32.52
C GLU A 17 22.04 -5.05 -31.29
N LEU A 18 22.37 -3.91 -30.69
CA LEU A 18 21.46 -3.15 -29.85
C LEU A 18 20.37 -2.60 -30.77
N LEU A 19 19.21 -3.27 -30.78
CA LEU A 19 17.98 -2.76 -31.37
C LEU A 19 17.63 -1.41 -30.70
N GLU A 20 17.85 -0.32 -31.44
CA GLU A 20 17.24 0.97 -31.15
C GLU A 20 15.72 0.79 -31.20
N VAL A 21 15.08 0.80 -30.03
CA VAL A 21 13.62 0.87 -29.91
C VAL A 21 13.21 2.32 -30.22
N PRO A 22 12.41 2.58 -31.27
CA PRO A 22 11.99 3.94 -31.59
C PRO A 22 10.94 4.41 -30.59
N GLY A 23 11.25 5.44 -29.80
CA GLY A 23 10.25 6.09 -28.94
C GLY A 23 10.76 7.06 -27.87
N TYR A 24 12.01 6.94 -27.40
CA TYR A 24 12.42 7.61 -26.15
C TYR A 24 13.69 8.48 -26.29
N SER A 25 13.84 9.20 -27.41
CA SER A 25 15.01 10.07 -27.69
C SER A 25 15.08 11.37 -26.87
N ALA A 26 14.16 11.62 -25.93
CA ALA A 26 14.06 12.89 -25.19
C ALA A 26 14.47 12.82 -23.72
N PHE A 27 14.86 11.65 -23.19
CA PHE A 27 15.32 11.56 -21.81
C PHE A 27 16.76 12.03 -21.67
N MET A 28 17.07 12.70 -20.56
CA MET A 28 18.45 12.86 -20.08
C MET A 28 19.16 11.49 -20.17
N PRO A 29 20.39 11.40 -20.69
CA PRO A 29 21.01 10.10 -20.94
C PRO A 29 21.11 9.34 -19.62
N LEU A 30 20.41 8.20 -19.55
CA LEU A 30 20.57 7.23 -18.47
C LEU A 30 22.06 6.92 -18.31
N LYS A 31 22.56 6.79 -17.07
CA LYS A 31 23.97 6.41 -16.84
C LYS A 31 24.32 5.08 -17.50
N ASP A 32 23.34 4.18 -17.60
CA ASP A 32 23.41 2.94 -18.36
C ASP A 32 22.17 2.86 -19.29
N PRO A 33 22.33 2.94 -20.62
CA PRO A 33 21.22 2.82 -21.57
C PRO A 33 20.42 1.53 -21.46
N SER A 34 21.04 0.44 -20.96
CA SER A 34 20.35 -0.84 -20.75
C SER A 34 19.24 -0.76 -19.69
N HIS A 35 19.23 0.28 -18.85
CA HIS A 35 18.16 0.50 -17.89
C HIS A 35 16.84 0.96 -18.52
N ALA A 36 16.84 1.44 -19.77
CA ALA A 36 15.62 1.89 -20.45
C ALA A 36 14.52 0.81 -20.50
N ILE A 37 14.91 -0.47 -20.53
CA ILE A 37 13.98 -1.61 -20.49
C ILE A 37 13.10 -1.62 -19.23
N PHE A 38 13.60 -1.10 -18.10
CA PHE A 38 12.83 -1.06 -16.86
C PHE A 38 11.82 0.08 -16.84
N LEU A 39 12.03 1.14 -17.64
CA LEU A 39 11.02 2.18 -17.82
C LEU A 39 9.86 1.67 -18.67
N ASP A 40 10.16 1.00 -19.80
CA ASP A 40 9.13 0.34 -20.62
C ASP A 40 8.33 -0.66 -19.79
N TYR A 41 9.03 -1.50 -19.02
CA TYR A 41 8.40 -2.48 -18.15
C TYR A 41 7.59 -1.84 -17.02
N PHE A 42 8.01 -0.69 -16.48
CA PHE A 42 7.22 0.04 -15.48
C PHE A 42 5.90 0.55 -16.08
N VAL A 43 5.97 1.18 -17.24
CA VAL A 43 4.79 1.76 -17.91
C VAL A 43 3.79 0.68 -18.28
N ARG A 44 4.25 -0.47 -18.76
CA ARG A 44 3.39 -1.54 -19.28
C ARG A 44 2.86 -2.48 -18.20
N ASP A 45 3.70 -2.84 -17.23
CA ASP A 45 3.41 -3.95 -16.32
C ASP A 45 3.49 -3.53 -14.85
N ALA A 46 4.59 -2.92 -14.41
CA ALA A 46 4.84 -2.76 -12.98
C ALA A 46 3.93 -1.72 -12.30
N SER A 47 3.57 -0.65 -13.01
CA SER A 47 2.70 0.42 -12.46
C SER A 47 1.32 -0.08 -12.01
N ALA A 48 0.84 -1.20 -12.55
CA ALA A 48 -0.40 -1.83 -12.10
C ALA A 48 -0.34 -2.34 -10.64
N ALA A 49 0.86 -2.53 -10.07
CA ALA A 49 1.01 -2.91 -8.67
C ALA A 49 0.60 -1.79 -7.69
N ILE A 50 0.52 -0.54 -8.15
CA ILE A 50 0.17 0.66 -7.36
C ILE A 50 -1.03 1.42 -7.94
N CYS A 51 -1.75 0.84 -8.90
CA CYS A 51 -2.89 1.48 -9.57
C CYS A 51 -4.08 0.50 -9.68
N CYS A 52 -5.29 0.98 -9.39
CA CYS A 52 -6.50 0.16 -9.49
C CYS A 52 -7.19 0.23 -10.87
N HIS A 53 -6.85 1.22 -11.71
CA HIS A 53 -7.52 1.48 -12.99
C HIS A 53 -6.57 2.09 -14.04
N GLU A 54 -6.89 1.93 -15.33
CA GLU A 54 -6.06 2.37 -16.46
C GLU A 54 -5.88 3.89 -16.48
N THR A 55 -6.94 4.65 -16.21
CA THR A 55 -6.87 6.12 -16.09
C THR A 55 -5.83 6.57 -15.07
N ILE A 56 -5.81 5.93 -13.89
CA ILE A 56 -4.86 6.24 -12.80
C ILE A 56 -3.45 5.82 -13.21
N GLN A 57 -3.31 4.66 -13.85
CA GLN A 57 -2.03 4.17 -14.37
C GLN A 57 -1.45 5.13 -15.41
N GLN A 58 -2.26 5.58 -16.36
CA GLN A 58 -1.84 6.49 -17.42
C GLN A 58 -1.41 7.84 -16.85
N ASP A 59 -2.18 8.40 -15.92
CA ASP A 59 -1.82 9.66 -15.24
C ASP A 59 -0.51 9.51 -14.43
N THR A 60 -0.36 8.40 -13.72
CA THR A 60 0.87 8.04 -12.97
C THR A 60 2.08 7.92 -13.89
N CYS A 61 1.96 7.14 -14.98
CA CYS A 61 3.02 6.95 -15.95
C CYS A 61 3.39 8.25 -16.66
N ASN A 62 2.41 9.07 -17.04
CA ASN A 62 2.64 10.38 -17.65
C ASN A 62 3.40 11.33 -16.71
N ALA A 63 2.99 11.39 -15.43
CA ALA A 63 3.65 12.22 -14.44
C ALA A 63 5.12 11.80 -14.28
N VAL A 64 5.38 10.51 -14.14
CA VAL A 64 6.74 9.98 -13.94
C VAL A 64 7.60 10.13 -15.19
N VAL A 65 7.07 9.84 -16.39
CA VAL A 65 7.82 9.95 -17.65
C VAL A 65 8.17 11.40 -17.96
N SER A 66 7.19 12.31 -17.85
CA SER A 66 7.41 13.72 -18.14
C SER A 66 8.43 14.33 -17.18
N VAL A 67 8.24 14.14 -15.88
CA VAL A 67 9.08 14.77 -14.83
C VAL A 67 10.40 14.02 -14.65
N GLY A 68 10.41 12.69 -14.76
CA GLY A 68 11.62 11.88 -14.57
C GLY A 68 12.74 12.22 -15.56
N SER A 69 12.41 12.79 -16.72
CA SER A 69 13.42 13.30 -17.67
C SER A 69 14.24 14.47 -17.11
N ALA A 70 13.65 15.31 -16.26
CA ALA A 70 14.28 16.46 -15.63
C ALA A 70 14.87 16.13 -14.25
N PHE A 71 14.34 15.08 -13.58
CA PHE A 71 14.72 14.71 -12.21
C PHE A 71 15.22 13.27 -12.14
N PRO A 72 16.55 13.03 -12.23
CA PRO A 72 17.13 11.70 -12.26
C PRO A 72 16.80 10.84 -11.04
N SER A 73 16.65 11.43 -9.85
CA SER A 73 16.30 10.69 -8.63
C SER A 73 14.94 9.97 -8.77
N LEU A 74 13.94 10.64 -9.36
CA LEU A 74 12.61 10.08 -9.63
C LEU A 74 12.66 9.01 -10.73
N LEU A 75 13.43 9.25 -11.78
CA LEU A 75 13.61 8.27 -12.84
C LEU A 75 14.24 6.98 -12.29
N TYR A 76 15.34 7.08 -11.54
CA TYR A 76 16.02 5.90 -11.00
C TYR A 76 15.19 5.13 -9.96
N SER A 77 14.38 5.80 -9.14
CA SER A 77 13.46 5.11 -8.23
C SER A 77 12.34 4.39 -8.99
N THR A 78 11.88 4.93 -10.11
CA THR A 78 10.90 4.28 -11.01
C THR A 78 11.49 3.07 -11.72
N LEU A 79 12.72 3.20 -12.26
CA LEU A 79 13.44 2.08 -12.88
C LEU A 79 13.67 0.95 -11.87
N LEU A 80 14.02 1.31 -10.62
CA LEU A 80 14.13 0.36 -9.53
C LEU A 80 12.81 -0.37 -9.28
N PHE A 81 11.68 0.34 -9.25
CA PHE A 81 10.35 -0.27 -9.11
C PHE A 81 10.09 -1.30 -10.22
N GLY A 82 10.32 -0.91 -11.47
CA GLY A 82 10.17 -1.80 -12.63
C GLY A 82 11.07 -3.03 -12.54
N ALA A 83 12.33 -2.86 -12.16
CA ALA A 83 13.28 -3.96 -11.99
C ALA A 83 12.87 -4.92 -10.86
N LEU A 84 12.43 -4.40 -9.71
CA LEU A 84 11.95 -5.18 -8.57
C LEU A 84 10.69 -5.98 -8.92
N HIS A 85 9.72 -5.37 -9.60
CA HIS A 85 8.52 -6.06 -10.08
C HIS A 85 8.86 -7.16 -11.10
N LYS A 86 9.78 -6.88 -12.03
CA LYS A 86 10.24 -7.89 -12.99
C LYS A 86 10.88 -9.07 -12.26
N ALA A 87 11.66 -8.77 -11.23
CA ALA A 87 12.31 -9.77 -10.42
C ALA A 87 11.27 -10.59 -9.65
N SER A 88 10.25 -10.00 -9.03
CA SER A 88 9.21 -10.78 -8.31
C SER A 88 8.49 -11.79 -9.21
N ASN A 89 8.42 -11.53 -10.53
CA ASN A 89 7.84 -12.40 -11.54
C ASN A 89 8.81 -13.40 -12.19
N THR A 90 10.11 -13.33 -11.93
CA THR A 90 11.13 -14.16 -12.60
C THR A 90 11.61 -15.31 -11.71
N HIS A 91 11.69 -16.52 -12.27
CA HIS A 91 12.26 -17.68 -11.59
C HIS A 91 13.74 -17.50 -11.23
N ARG A 92 14.23 -18.23 -10.21
CA ARG A 92 15.63 -18.13 -9.76
C ARG A 92 16.55 -18.88 -10.73
N ASP A 93 17.03 -18.20 -11.75
CA ASP A 93 18.02 -18.68 -12.73
C ASP A 93 19.21 -17.72 -12.87
N ILE A 94 20.08 -17.94 -13.86
CA ILE A 94 21.25 -17.09 -14.13
C ILE A 94 20.81 -15.66 -14.53
N GLY A 95 19.68 -15.53 -15.23
CA GLY A 95 19.10 -14.23 -15.59
C GLY A 95 18.65 -13.44 -14.36
N ARG A 96 18.18 -14.14 -13.31
CA ARG A 96 17.85 -13.51 -12.03
C ARG A 96 19.06 -12.88 -11.33
N GLN A 97 20.22 -13.54 -11.33
CA GLN A 97 21.42 -12.98 -10.70
C GLN A 97 21.86 -11.66 -11.35
N GLN A 98 21.79 -11.58 -12.68
CA GLN A 98 22.09 -10.35 -13.41
C GLN A 98 21.09 -9.25 -13.07
N LEU A 99 19.80 -9.59 -12.99
CA LEU A 99 18.75 -8.66 -12.58
C LEU A 99 18.96 -8.15 -11.13
N ASP A 100 19.38 -9.02 -10.21
CA ASP A 100 19.68 -8.64 -8.83
C ASP A 100 20.85 -7.64 -8.76
N ILE A 101 21.89 -7.80 -9.58
CA ILE A 101 22.99 -6.82 -9.70
C ILE A 101 22.44 -5.46 -10.18
N ARG A 102 21.60 -5.46 -11.24
CA ARG A 102 20.98 -4.22 -11.74
C ARG A 102 20.09 -3.55 -10.69
N ILE A 103 19.34 -4.33 -9.90
CA ILE A 103 18.54 -3.80 -8.79
C ILE A 103 19.43 -3.10 -7.77
N MET A 104 20.57 -3.69 -7.40
CA MET A 104 21.52 -3.07 -6.48
C MET A 104 22.09 -1.76 -7.04
N GLU A 105 22.47 -1.73 -8.32
CA GLU A 105 22.97 -0.53 -9.01
C GLU A 105 21.93 0.59 -9.09
N LEU A 106 20.69 0.25 -9.45
CA LEU A 106 19.56 1.18 -9.50
C LEU A 106 19.24 1.75 -8.13
N ARG A 107 19.21 0.90 -7.08
CA ARG A 107 18.98 1.32 -5.70
C ARG A 107 20.08 2.27 -5.20
N ALA A 108 21.35 1.90 -5.41
CA ALA A 108 22.47 2.76 -5.04
C ALA A 108 22.41 4.11 -5.77
N SER A 109 22.06 4.11 -7.04
CA SER A 109 21.91 5.33 -7.85
C SER A 109 20.75 6.20 -7.36
N ALA A 110 19.57 5.62 -7.13
CA ALA A 110 18.39 6.35 -6.65
C ALA A 110 18.66 7.01 -5.30
N LEU A 111 19.27 6.29 -4.35
CA LEU A 111 19.62 6.82 -3.03
C LEU A 111 20.69 7.90 -3.10
N SER A 112 21.75 7.71 -3.91
CA SER A 112 22.80 8.71 -4.07
C SER A 112 22.29 10.01 -4.71
N LEU A 113 21.39 9.91 -5.69
CA LEU A 113 20.76 11.06 -6.33
C LEU A 113 19.80 11.78 -5.37
N LEU A 114 18.95 11.03 -4.65
CA LEU A 114 18.07 11.60 -3.63
C LEU A 114 18.87 12.33 -2.54
N GLN A 115 19.99 11.75 -2.09
CA GLN A 115 20.87 12.40 -1.13
C GLN A 115 21.42 13.72 -1.68
N ALA A 116 21.86 13.76 -2.94
CA ALA A 116 22.33 15.00 -3.55
C ALA A 116 21.22 16.07 -3.58
N ASP A 117 20.01 15.70 -4.00
CA ASP A 117 18.86 16.60 -4.06
C ASP A 117 18.49 17.16 -2.67
N LEU A 118 18.60 16.34 -1.62
CA LEU A 118 18.35 16.76 -0.23
C LEU A 118 19.43 17.71 0.33
N HIS A 119 20.67 17.62 -0.16
CA HIS A 119 21.77 18.47 0.29
C HIS A 119 21.85 19.82 -0.45
N ASP A 120 21.22 19.94 -1.62
CA ASP A 120 21.13 21.19 -2.40
C ASP A 120 19.66 21.65 -2.59
N PRO A 121 18.99 22.10 -1.51
CA PRO A 121 17.59 22.49 -1.55
C PRO A 121 17.31 23.76 -2.37
N GLY A 122 18.34 24.47 -2.84
CA GLY A 122 18.19 25.65 -3.71
C GLY A 122 17.97 25.31 -5.18
N HIS A 123 18.30 24.09 -5.61
CA HIS A 123 18.18 23.62 -7.00
C HIS A 123 17.25 22.40 -7.17
N ALA A 124 16.92 21.70 -6.07
CA ALA A 124 16.03 20.56 -6.12
C ALA A 124 14.55 20.97 -6.17
N ASN A 125 13.78 20.40 -7.10
CA ASN A 125 12.33 20.54 -7.11
C ASN A 125 11.74 19.69 -5.96
N SER A 126 11.10 20.35 -4.98
CA SER A 126 10.58 19.69 -3.78
C SER A 126 9.57 18.58 -4.11
N ALA A 127 8.73 18.76 -5.12
CA ALA A 127 7.76 17.76 -5.53
C ALA A 127 8.46 16.50 -6.09
N ALA A 128 9.52 16.66 -6.90
CA ALA A 128 10.31 15.54 -7.38
C ALA A 128 11.00 14.76 -6.24
N VAL A 129 11.53 15.45 -5.23
CA VAL A 129 12.14 14.83 -4.05
C VAL A 129 11.12 14.05 -3.23
N ILE A 130 9.92 14.62 -3.01
CA ILE A 130 8.81 13.95 -2.32
C ILE A 130 8.39 12.71 -3.09
N ALA A 131 8.14 12.83 -4.40
CA ALA A 131 7.74 11.72 -5.26
C ALA A 131 8.78 10.59 -5.28
N THR A 132 10.07 10.92 -5.39
CA THR A 132 11.16 9.95 -5.29
C THR A 132 11.13 9.20 -3.97
N THR A 133 10.96 9.93 -2.86
CA THR A 133 10.95 9.33 -1.53
C THR A 133 9.75 8.38 -1.35
N LEU A 134 8.57 8.78 -1.83
CA LEU A 134 7.38 7.92 -1.84
C LEU A 134 7.54 6.69 -2.74
N MET A 135 8.15 6.84 -3.91
CA MET A 135 8.41 5.72 -4.81
C MET A 135 9.36 4.70 -4.18
N LEU A 136 10.40 5.15 -3.46
CA LEU A 136 11.29 4.28 -2.70
C LEU A 136 10.56 3.55 -1.57
N ALA A 137 9.66 4.24 -0.85
CA ALA A 137 8.82 3.60 0.17
C ALA A 137 7.97 2.47 -0.44
N ASN A 138 7.36 2.71 -1.60
CA ASN A 138 6.56 1.70 -2.31
C ASN A 138 7.42 0.54 -2.84
N CYS A 139 8.60 0.81 -3.42
CA CYS A 139 9.55 -0.24 -3.82
C CYS A 139 9.82 -1.24 -2.69
N GLU A 140 10.10 -0.71 -1.49
CA GLU A 140 10.38 -1.54 -0.34
C GLU A 140 9.14 -2.27 0.18
N LEU A 141 8.02 -1.55 0.31
CA LEU A 141 6.79 -2.12 0.84
C LEU A 141 6.27 -3.28 -0.03
N HIS A 142 6.37 -3.19 -1.36
CA HIS A 142 5.82 -4.21 -2.26
C HIS A 142 6.79 -5.38 -2.54
N PHE A 143 8.09 -5.10 -2.62
CA PHE A 143 9.03 -6.07 -3.21
C PHE A 143 10.19 -6.46 -2.29
N ASP A 144 10.50 -5.67 -1.27
CA ASP A 144 11.55 -6.04 -0.32
C ASP A 144 11.01 -7.08 0.67
N PRO A 145 11.64 -8.27 0.81
CA PRO A 145 11.20 -9.28 1.77
C PRO A 145 11.23 -8.81 3.23
N ASP A 146 12.12 -7.89 3.57
CA ASP A 146 12.29 -7.41 4.93
C ASP A 146 11.57 -6.06 5.17
N ALA A 147 11.39 -5.25 4.11
CA ALA A 147 10.87 -3.87 4.15
C ALA A 147 11.29 -3.12 5.41
N SER A 148 12.60 -3.00 5.60
CA SER A 148 13.14 -2.42 6.83
C SER A 148 13.23 -0.89 6.83
N PHE A 149 13.09 -0.23 5.66
CA PHE A 149 13.28 1.22 5.55
C PHE A 149 12.11 1.99 4.95
N TRP A 150 11.05 1.32 4.49
CA TRP A 150 9.88 1.96 3.86
C TRP A 150 9.29 3.06 4.76
N ARG A 151 9.24 2.81 6.08
CA ARG A 151 8.73 3.76 7.07
C ARG A 151 9.60 5.01 7.16
N ARG A 152 10.92 4.88 7.11
CA ARG A 152 11.84 6.03 7.11
C ARG A 152 11.66 6.87 5.85
N HIS A 153 11.46 6.22 4.70
CA HIS A 153 11.12 6.92 3.47
C HIS A 153 9.77 7.65 3.62
N PHE A 154 8.74 6.99 4.12
CA PHE A 154 7.43 7.62 4.32
C PHE A 154 7.46 8.79 5.32
N GLU A 155 8.18 8.67 6.44
CA GLU A 155 8.36 9.75 7.42
C GLU A 155 9.11 10.94 6.82
N CYS A 156 10.18 10.68 6.04
CA CYS A 156 10.88 11.72 5.30
C CYS A 156 9.95 12.43 4.32
N ALA A 157 9.17 11.68 3.53
CA ALA A 157 8.18 12.25 2.62
C ALA A 157 7.11 13.08 3.36
N SER A 158 6.68 12.63 4.54
CA SER A 158 5.71 13.35 5.38
C SER A 158 6.25 14.71 5.83
N LEU A 159 7.50 14.77 6.28
CA LEU A 159 8.16 16.02 6.68
C LEU A 159 8.34 16.97 5.50
N LEU A 160 8.79 16.44 4.36
CA LEU A 160 8.96 17.21 3.12
C LEU A 160 7.63 17.76 2.60
N LEU A 161 6.57 16.95 2.64
CA LEU A 161 5.22 17.35 2.22
C LEU A 161 4.66 18.44 3.13
N ALA A 162 4.81 18.30 4.46
CA ALA A 162 4.40 19.32 5.41
C ALA A 162 5.15 20.63 5.19
N ASP A 163 6.43 20.57 4.82
CA ASP A 163 7.23 21.74 4.50
C ASP A 163 6.82 22.40 3.18
N ALA A 164 6.61 21.61 2.13
CA ALA A 164 6.15 22.11 0.83
C ALA A 164 4.78 22.80 0.93
N ARG A 165 3.84 22.24 1.72
CA ARG A 165 2.53 22.85 1.97
C ARG A 165 2.61 24.20 2.67
N ARG A 166 3.62 24.43 3.51
CA ARG A 166 3.84 25.74 4.17
C ARG A 166 4.43 26.79 3.22
N ARG A 167 5.05 26.37 2.12
CA ARG A 167 5.78 27.24 1.19
C ARG A 167 4.95 27.72 0.00
N GLU A 168 3.66 27.35 -0.08
CA GLU A 168 2.69 27.72 -1.15
C GLU A 168 3.34 28.21 -2.45
N SER A 169 3.69 27.27 -3.34
CA SER A 169 4.08 27.60 -4.70
C SER A 169 3.26 26.75 -5.67
N ASP A 170 2.16 27.30 -6.15
CA ASP A 170 1.36 26.71 -7.22
C ASP A 170 2.14 26.84 -8.54
N GLU A 171 3.02 25.87 -8.82
CA GLU A 171 3.58 25.71 -10.16
C GLU A 171 2.65 24.82 -11.00
N PRO A 172 1.95 25.37 -12.02
CA PRO A 172 1.00 24.61 -12.83
C PRO A 172 1.66 23.45 -13.61
N ASP A 173 2.97 23.51 -13.85
CA ASP A 173 3.73 22.49 -14.57
C ASP A 173 3.92 21.19 -13.78
N THR A 174 3.60 21.17 -12.47
CA THR A 174 3.79 20.00 -11.59
C THR A 174 2.48 19.34 -11.13
N ILE A 175 1.32 19.74 -11.69
CA ILE A 175 0.00 19.24 -11.24
C ILE A 175 -0.09 17.70 -11.28
N GLY A 176 0.37 17.06 -12.36
CA GLY A 176 0.35 15.60 -12.47
C GLY A 176 1.25 14.92 -11.42
N LEU A 177 2.41 15.53 -11.12
CA LEU A 177 3.32 15.03 -10.08
C LEU A 177 2.71 15.16 -8.69
N TRP A 178 2.01 16.26 -8.40
CA TRP A 178 1.30 16.43 -7.14
C TRP A 178 0.14 15.44 -6.98
N ARG A 179 -0.56 15.09 -8.06
CA ARG A 179 -1.55 14.00 -8.02
C ARG A 179 -0.90 12.66 -7.66
N LEU A 180 0.23 12.33 -8.29
CA LEU A 180 1.01 11.13 -7.94
C LEU A 180 1.43 11.14 -6.45
N ILE A 181 1.99 12.25 -5.98
CA ILE A 181 2.39 12.43 -4.58
C ILE A 181 1.20 12.19 -3.66
N ASN A 182 0.05 12.82 -3.92
CA ASN A 182 -1.14 12.68 -3.09
C ASN A 182 -1.63 11.23 -3.08
N ARG A 183 -1.69 10.54 -4.22
CA ARG A 183 -2.10 9.12 -4.28
C ARG A 183 -1.19 8.21 -3.47
N LEU A 184 0.12 8.29 -3.69
CA LEU A 184 1.08 7.45 -2.97
C LEU A 184 1.13 7.79 -1.47
N PHE A 185 1.03 9.07 -1.13
CA PHE A 185 1.02 9.52 0.26
C PHE A 185 -0.24 9.08 0.98
N SER A 186 -1.43 9.30 0.41
CA SER A 186 -2.70 8.92 1.02
C SER A 186 -2.81 7.41 1.22
N LEU A 187 -2.28 6.61 0.30
CA LEU A 187 -2.21 5.16 0.45
C LEU A 187 -1.34 4.75 1.63
N LEU A 188 -0.10 5.25 1.69
CA LEU A 188 0.82 4.94 2.79
C LEU A 188 0.31 5.51 4.13
N GLU A 189 -0.27 6.70 4.14
CA GLU A 189 -0.88 7.31 5.32
C GLU A 189 -2.05 6.48 5.83
N PHE A 190 -2.94 6.03 4.93
CA PHE A 190 -4.03 5.14 5.29
C PHE A 190 -3.49 3.88 5.97
N LEU A 191 -2.53 3.19 5.37
CA LEU A 191 -1.96 1.97 5.91
C LEU A 191 -1.25 2.15 7.25
N VAL A 192 -0.54 3.27 7.43
CA VAL A 192 0.12 3.63 8.70
C VAL A 192 -0.89 4.01 9.77
N SER A 193 -2.01 4.62 9.38
CA SER A 193 -3.10 4.97 10.30
C SER A 193 -3.88 3.75 10.79
N LEU A 194 -3.79 2.64 10.06
CA LEU A 194 -4.45 1.42 10.47
C LEU A 194 -3.84 0.92 11.77
N PRO A 195 -4.69 0.54 12.73
CA PRO A 195 -4.28 -0.02 14.00
C PRO A 195 -3.29 -1.18 13.84
N ALA A 196 -2.02 -0.96 14.14
CA ALA A 196 -1.04 -2.04 14.16
C ALA A 196 -1.36 -2.97 15.34
N PRO A 197 -1.37 -4.30 15.13
CA PRO A 197 -1.55 -5.21 16.23
C PRO A 197 -0.29 -5.36 17.09
N GLY A 198 0.28 -4.29 17.63
CA GLY A 198 1.30 -4.39 18.68
C GLY A 198 1.67 -3.02 19.25
N PRO A 199 2.44 -2.98 20.37
CA PRO A 199 3.13 -1.77 20.75
C PRO A 199 4.17 -1.45 19.67
N SER A 200 3.92 -0.44 18.84
CA SER A 200 4.92 0.07 17.90
C SER A 200 6.00 0.80 18.70
N LYS A 201 7.27 0.43 18.53
CA LYS A 201 8.41 1.17 19.14
C LYS A 201 8.49 2.61 18.63
N SER A 202 7.97 2.87 17.43
CA SER A 202 7.78 4.20 16.89
C SER A 202 6.45 4.76 17.42
N MET A 203 6.52 5.73 18.32
CA MET A 203 5.42 6.66 18.53
C MET A 203 5.19 7.43 17.22
N PRO A 204 3.95 7.70 16.79
CA PRO A 204 3.74 8.65 15.72
C PRO A 204 4.36 9.99 16.13
N VAL A 205 5.29 10.49 15.31
CA VAL A 205 6.02 11.75 15.52
C VAL A 205 5.09 12.97 15.42
N VAL A 206 3.89 12.79 14.87
CA VAL A 206 2.92 13.85 14.69
C VAL A 206 1.82 13.71 15.72
N SER A 207 1.81 14.60 16.71
CA SER A 207 0.62 14.90 17.51
C SER A 207 -0.44 15.43 16.54
N LYS A 208 -1.28 14.53 16.00
CA LYS A 208 -2.46 14.93 15.25
C LYS A 208 -3.46 15.48 16.27
N ALA A 209 -4.03 16.65 15.99
CA ALA A 209 -5.17 17.13 16.74
C ALA A 209 -6.26 16.05 16.67
N TYR A 210 -6.82 15.68 17.83
CA TYR A 210 -7.93 14.74 17.85
C TYR A 210 -9.11 15.34 17.09
N PRO A 211 -9.83 14.54 16.28
CA PRO A 211 -11.02 15.03 15.60
C PRO A 211 -12.05 15.52 16.63
N GLU A 212 -12.61 16.70 16.40
CA GLU A 212 -13.60 17.33 17.29
C GLU A 212 -15.03 16.90 16.94
N GLU A 213 -15.29 16.57 15.68
CA GLU A 213 -16.61 16.23 15.16
C GLU A 213 -16.64 14.81 14.57
N LEU A 214 -17.75 14.09 14.80
CA LEU A 214 -17.98 12.78 14.20
C LEU A 214 -18.06 12.90 12.67
N PRO A 215 -17.69 11.84 11.93
CA PRO A 215 -17.73 11.87 10.47
C PRO A 215 -19.14 12.15 9.94
N PHE A 216 -19.24 13.11 9.03
CA PHE A 216 -20.48 13.37 8.30
C PHE A 216 -20.69 12.30 7.23
N VAL A 217 -21.91 11.79 7.11
CA VAL A 217 -22.27 10.81 6.09
C VAL A 217 -23.01 11.52 4.96
N GLU A 218 -22.43 11.49 3.77
CA GLU A 218 -23.05 12.05 2.59
C GLU A 218 -24.28 11.23 2.15
N SER A 219 -25.19 11.86 1.41
CA SER A 219 -26.38 11.18 0.88
C SER A 219 -26.05 10.10 -0.13
N VAL A 220 -24.91 10.21 -0.81
CA VAL A 220 -24.37 9.23 -1.76
C VAL A 220 -22.88 9.10 -1.48
N GLY A 221 -22.37 7.88 -1.30
CA GLY A 221 -20.93 7.66 -1.11
C GLY A 221 -20.14 7.88 -2.39
N VAL A 222 -18.95 8.46 -2.27
CA VAL A 222 -17.99 8.64 -3.38
C VAL A 222 -16.75 7.80 -3.11
N ILE A 223 -16.50 6.80 -3.94
CA ILE A 223 -15.36 5.87 -3.84
C ILE A 223 -14.12 6.52 -4.47
N ASP A 224 -13.07 6.64 -3.68
CA ASP A 224 -11.74 7.04 -4.13
C ASP A 224 -11.13 5.95 -5.02
N GLY A 225 -10.68 6.32 -6.22
CA GLY A 225 -10.14 5.37 -7.20
C GLY A 225 -8.81 4.74 -6.79
N ASN A 226 -8.08 5.34 -5.85
CA ASN A 226 -6.77 4.88 -5.40
C ASN A 226 -6.89 3.98 -4.15
N LEU A 227 -7.71 4.38 -3.17
CA LEU A 227 -7.95 3.62 -1.94
C LEU A 227 -9.06 2.56 -2.07
N ALA A 228 -9.85 2.61 -3.14
CA ALA A 228 -11.03 1.77 -3.35
C ALA A 228 -12.02 1.79 -2.16
N CYS A 229 -12.12 2.94 -1.50
CA CYS A 229 -12.85 3.19 -0.26
C CYS A 229 -13.57 4.54 -0.36
N SER A 230 -14.74 4.68 0.25
CA SER A 230 -15.50 5.92 0.21
C SER A 230 -14.85 7.03 1.03
N GLN A 231 -14.93 8.28 0.55
CA GLN A 231 -14.27 9.41 1.18
C GLN A 231 -14.76 9.68 2.61
N ASP A 232 -16.06 9.49 2.87
CA ASP A 232 -16.67 9.62 4.19
C ASP A 232 -16.17 8.55 5.18
N LEU A 233 -15.84 7.34 4.68
CA LEU A 233 -15.28 6.27 5.50
C LEU A 233 -13.83 6.57 5.95
N LEU A 234 -13.07 7.40 5.21
CA LEU A 234 -11.74 7.87 5.65
C LEU A 234 -11.83 8.70 6.95
N GLY A 235 -12.93 9.43 7.15
CA GLY A 235 -13.21 10.13 8.41
C GLY A 235 -13.36 9.16 9.58
N VAL A 236 -13.98 8.00 9.36
CA VAL A 236 -14.10 6.94 10.38
C VAL A 236 -12.73 6.37 10.73
N PHE A 237 -11.87 6.10 9.74
CA PHE A 237 -10.51 5.62 10.00
C PHE A 237 -9.68 6.62 10.81
N THR A 238 -9.82 7.91 10.52
CA THR A 238 -9.19 8.98 11.32
C THR A 238 -9.61 8.91 12.79
N TRP A 239 -10.91 8.70 13.04
CA TRP A 239 -11.44 8.50 14.39
C TRP A 239 -10.95 7.20 15.04
N ILE A 240 -10.87 6.09 14.30
CA ILE A 240 -10.35 4.82 14.81
C ILE A 240 -8.92 5.01 15.34
N THR A 241 -8.05 5.70 14.60
CA THR A 241 -6.69 6.03 15.06
C THR A 241 -6.72 6.89 16.33
N ALA A 242 -7.54 7.95 16.34
CA ALA A 242 -7.68 8.84 17.50
C ALA A 242 -8.12 8.10 18.77
N LEU A 243 -9.12 7.23 18.68
CA LEU A 243 -9.62 6.45 19.81
C LEU A 243 -8.55 5.50 20.38
N GLN A 244 -7.67 4.99 19.53
CA GLN A 244 -6.59 4.12 19.96
C GLN A 244 -5.46 4.87 20.62
N ASP A 245 -5.09 6.03 20.09
CA ASP A 245 -4.11 6.89 20.73
C ASP A 245 -4.59 7.31 22.12
N MET A 246 -5.85 7.76 22.24
CA MET A 246 -6.46 8.10 23.54
C MET A 246 -6.37 6.93 24.53
N ARG A 247 -6.65 5.70 24.08
CA ARG A 247 -6.58 4.51 24.91
C ARG A 247 -5.14 4.14 25.32
N ARG A 248 -4.18 4.28 24.41
CA ARG A 248 -2.75 4.07 24.75
C ARG A 248 -2.29 5.06 25.80
N TYR A 249 -2.65 6.34 25.63
CA TYR A 249 -2.34 7.38 26.61
C TYR A 249 -3.01 7.15 27.97
N SER A 250 -4.24 6.63 28.01
CA SER A 250 -4.92 6.31 29.29
C SER A 250 -4.29 5.15 30.03
N GLN A 251 -3.70 4.17 29.32
CA GLN A 251 -3.00 3.04 29.92
C GLN A 251 -1.61 3.42 30.49
N ASP A 252 -0.93 4.40 29.88
CA ASP A 252 0.40 4.84 30.31
C ASP A 252 0.36 5.81 31.52
N PHE A 253 -0.74 6.53 31.72
CA PHE A 253 -0.94 7.44 32.85
C PHE A 253 -1.94 6.89 33.86
N ASP A 254 -1.40 6.28 34.92
CA ASP A 254 -2.10 5.55 35.99
C ASP A 254 -2.93 6.45 36.96
N ALA A 255 -3.72 7.37 36.40
CA ALA A 255 -4.73 8.14 37.13
C ALA A 255 -6.10 7.49 36.91
N LEU A 256 -6.48 6.59 37.83
CA LEU A 256 -7.70 5.75 37.75
C LEU A 256 -8.98 6.51 37.33
N GLU A 257 -9.16 7.75 37.80
CA GLU A 257 -10.35 8.57 37.49
C GLU A 257 -10.33 9.16 36.07
N LEU A 258 -9.17 9.56 35.54
CA LEU A 258 -9.04 10.02 34.15
C LEU A 258 -9.12 8.85 33.16
N GLY A 259 -8.56 7.68 33.53
CA GLY A 259 -8.61 6.47 32.70
C GLY A 259 -10.05 5.98 32.48
N GLN A 260 -10.87 5.92 33.53
CA GLN A 260 -12.27 5.49 33.42
C GLN A 260 -13.14 6.44 32.58
N LEU A 261 -12.90 7.74 32.67
CA LEU A 261 -13.59 8.74 31.83
C LEU A 261 -13.15 8.62 30.37
N SER A 262 -11.87 8.34 30.12
CA SER A 262 -11.31 8.09 28.80
C SER A 262 -11.90 6.83 28.17
N ASP A 263 -11.98 5.72 28.91
CA ASP A 263 -12.51 4.45 28.40
C ASP A 263 -14.00 4.53 28.07
N HIS A 264 -14.78 5.20 28.93
CA HIS A 264 -16.18 5.48 28.64
C HIS A 264 -16.35 6.35 27.38
N TYR A 265 -15.53 7.42 27.25
CA TYR A 265 -15.53 8.26 26.05
C TYR A 265 -15.17 7.48 24.79
N VAL A 266 -14.17 6.61 24.85
CA VAL A 266 -13.76 5.74 23.74
C VAL A 266 -14.91 4.80 23.36
N ALA A 267 -15.54 4.13 24.33
CA ALA A 267 -16.62 3.20 24.07
C ALA A 267 -17.87 3.89 23.46
N VAL A 268 -18.24 5.06 23.96
CA VAL A 268 -19.38 5.84 23.43
C VAL A 268 -19.13 6.25 21.99
N ASN A 269 -17.96 6.84 21.69
CA ASN A 269 -17.63 7.26 20.33
C ASN A 269 -17.47 6.05 19.39
N ALA A 270 -16.87 4.95 19.85
CA ALA A 270 -16.80 3.72 19.07
C ALA A 270 -18.21 3.19 18.71
N SER A 271 -19.15 3.23 19.64
CA SER A 271 -20.54 2.81 19.40
C SER A 271 -21.23 3.69 18.35
N GLU A 272 -21.06 5.01 18.43
CA GLU A 272 -21.59 5.93 17.43
C GLU A 272 -20.94 5.72 16.06
N LEU A 273 -19.64 5.48 16.00
CA LEU A 273 -18.94 5.16 14.74
C LEU A 273 -19.44 3.82 14.15
N VAL A 274 -19.73 2.80 14.96
CA VAL A 274 -20.36 1.57 14.47
C VAL A 274 -21.72 1.87 13.84
N ARG A 275 -22.52 2.75 14.47
CA ARG A 275 -23.81 3.18 13.92
C ARG A 275 -23.64 3.94 12.60
N ILE A 276 -22.64 4.81 12.51
CA ILE A 276 -22.29 5.56 11.30
C ILE A 276 -21.89 4.61 10.17
N VAL A 277 -20.98 3.66 10.40
CA VAL A 277 -20.54 2.70 9.38
C VAL A 277 -21.71 1.82 8.91
N ARG A 278 -22.57 1.35 9.83
CA ARG A 278 -23.77 0.59 9.44
C ARG A 278 -24.75 1.42 8.63
N PHE A 279 -24.86 2.72 8.93
CA PHE A 279 -25.68 3.64 8.14
C PHE A 279 -25.10 3.85 6.74
N MET A 280 -23.77 3.99 6.59
CA MET A 280 -23.10 4.02 5.29
C MET A 280 -23.37 2.75 4.48
N MET A 281 -23.26 1.57 5.10
CA MET A 281 -23.56 0.29 4.44
C MET A 281 -25.02 0.19 3.97
N ALA A 282 -25.98 0.57 4.83
CA ALA A 282 -27.40 0.56 4.48
C ALA A 282 -27.73 1.59 3.38
N ARG A 283 -27.08 2.76 3.40
CA ARG A 283 -27.15 3.74 2.32
C ARG A 283 -26.65 3.13 1.02
N ASP A 284 -25.47 2.51 1.02
CA ASP A 284 -24.85 1.96 -0.20
C ASP A 284 -25.65 0.78 -0.77
N GLU A 285 -26.39 0.04 0.06
CA GLU A 285 -27.35 -0.97 -0.39
C GLU A 285 -28.57 -0.33 -1.09
N ALA A 286 -29.08 0.78 -0.56
CA ALA A 286 -30.25 1.47 -1.12
C ALA A 286 -29.91 2.39 -2.31
N THR A 287 -28.73 2.99 -2.30
CA THR A 287 -28.22 3.95 -3.28
C THR A 287 -26.72 3.68 -3.44
N PRO A 288 -26.34 2.84 -4.42
CA PRO A 288 -24.96 2.41 -4.60
C PRO A 288 -23.99 3.58 -4.71
N ALA A 289 -22.87 3.49 -3.98
CA ALA A 289 -21.81 4.46 -4.05
C ALA A 289 -21.30 4.63 -5.49
N ILE A 290 -20.95 5.87 -5.83
CA ILE A 290 -20.44 6.25 -7.15
C ILE A 290 -18.92 6.35 -7.09
N LEU A 291 -18.27 6.20 -8.24
CA LEU A 291 -16.83 6.44 -8.35
C LEU A 291 -16.55 7.93 -8.37
N SER A 292 -15.41 8.34 -7.82
CA SER A 292 -14.88 9.70 -7.92
C SER A 292 -14.81 10.21 -9.36
N ASP A 293 -14.82 11.53 -9.53
CA ASP A 293 -14.83 12.20 -10.84
C ASP A 293 -13.71 11.72 -11.79
N GLU A 294 -12.56 11.31 -11.24
CA GLU A 294 -11.45 10.78 -12.03
C GLU A 294 -11.81 9.47 -12.78
N LEU A 295 -12.67 8.64 -12.19
CA LEU A 295 -13.11 7.37 -12.75
C LEU A 295 -14.54 7.40 -13.28
N ALA A 296 -15.27 8.50 -13.06
CA ALA A 296 -16.64 8.66 -13.51
C ALA A 296 -16.75 8.48 -15.03
N GLY A 297 -17.54 7.47 -15.45
CA GLY A 297 -17.72 7.13 -16.87
C GLY A 297 -16.51 6.46 -17.55
N GLN A 298 -15.46 6.13 -16.80
CA GLN A 298 -14.28 5.42 -17.30
C GLN A 298 -14.32 3.92 -17.02
N CYS A 299 -15.11 3.50 -16.03
CA CYS A 299 -15.25 2.09 -15.64
C CYS A 299 -16.49 1.47 -16.28
N ASP A 300 -16.36 0.20 -16.68
CA ASP A 300 -17.51 -0.64 -16.97
C ASP A 300 -18.26 -1.08 -15.70
N GLU A 301 -19.38 -1.78 -15.87
CA GLU A 301 -20.21 -2.23 -14.75
C GLU A 301 -19.47 -3.24 -13.85
N SER A 302 -18.63 -4.11 -14.43
CA SER A 302 -17.87 -5.11 -13.68
C SER A 302 -16.78 -4.46 -12.82
N GLN A 303 -16.08 -3.47 -13.36
CA GLN A 303 -15.07 -2.69 -12.65
C GLN A 303 -15.72 -1.87 -11.54
N THR A 304 -16.85 -1.21 -11.84
CA THR A 304 -17.61 -0.44 -10.85
C THR A 304 -18.04 -1.33 -9.69
N GLU A 305 -18.51 -2.54 -9.97
CA GLU A 305 -18.90 -3.50 -8.93
C GLU A 305 -17.69 -3.95 -8.10
N ALA A 306 -16.54 -4.20 -8.73
CA ALA A 306 -15.32 -4.55 -7.99
C ALA A 306 -14.88 -3.44 -7.01
N PHE A 307 -15.01 -2.17 -7.40
CA PHE A 307 -14.77 -1.03 -6.50
C PHE A 307 -15.78 -0.98 -5.35
N ARG A 308 -17.06 -1.25 -5.61
CA ARG A 308 -18.09 -1.32 -4.54
C ARG A 308 -17.85 -2.47 -3.58
N MET A 309 -17.41 -3.62 -4.08
CA MET A 309 -17.01 -4.75 -3.24
C MET A 309 -15.82 -4.38 -2.35
N ALA A 310 -14.80 -3.70 -2.90
CA ALA A 310 -13.66 -3.21 -2.12
C ALA A 310 -14.08 -2.20 -1.04
N ASN A 311 -15.02 -1.30 -1.37
CA ASN A 311 -15.59 -0.38 -0.40
C ASN A 311 -16.34 -1.12 0.73
N CYS A 312 -17.10 -2.17 0.38
CA CYS A 312 -17.78 -3.02 1.36
C CYS A 312 -16.78 -3.75 2.28
N VAL A 313 -15.66 -4.22 1.72
CA VAL A 313 -14.55 -4.77 2.51
C VAL A 313 -14.00 -3.72 3.48
N ALA A 314 -13.81 -2.48 3.04
CA ALA A 314 -13.33 -1.38 3.89
C ALA A 314 -14.28 -1.08 5.07
N HIS A 315 -15.61 -1.13 4.85
CA HIS A 315 -16.58 -1.02 5.95
C HIS A 315 -16.36 -2.10 7.02
N HIS A 316 -16.14 -3.35 6.60
CA HIS A 316 -15.89 -4.44 7.55
C HIS A 316 -14.55 -4.35 8.26
N ILE A 317 -13.51 -3.81 7.62
CA ILE A 317 -12.25 -3.46 8.31
C ILE A 317 -12.54 -2.45 9.43
N ALA A 318 -13.25 -1.37 9.14
CA ALA A 318 -13.60 -0.35 10.15
C ALA A 318 -14.42 -0.96 11.30
N LEU A 319 -15.41 -1.81 10.99
CA LEU A 319 -16.21 -2.49 12.00
C LEU A 319 -15.37 -3.40 12.90
N ILE A 320 -14.40 -4.16 12.36
CA ILE A 320 -13.52 -5.00 13.19
C ILE A 320 -12.74 -4.13 14.17
N PHE A 321 -12.12 -3.04 13.72
CA PHE A 321 -11.38 -2.15 14.61
C PHE A 321 -12.28 -1.49 15.66
N LEU A 322 -13.48 -1.06 15.32
CA LEU A 322 -14.40 -0.48 16.28
C LEU A 322 -14.88 -1.52 17.31
N HIS A 323 -15.20 -2.74 16.89
CA HIS A 323 -15.60 -3.82 17.80
C HIS A 323 -14.47 -4.26 18.72
N ARG A 324 -13.24 -4.41 18.20
CA ARG A 324 -12.10 -4.96 18.94
C ARG A 324 -11.33 -3.92 19.73
N CYS A 325 -11.03 -2.78 19.10
CA CYS A 325 -10.23 -1.71 19.73
C CYS A 325 -11.08 -0.64 20.40
N GLY A 326 -12.32 -0.44 19.97
CA GLY A 326 -13.21 0.56 20.56
C GLY A 326 -14.09 -0.03 21.66
N LEU A 327 -14.74 -1.15 21.37
CA LEU A 327 -15.76 -1.77 22.23
C LEU A 327 -15.28 -3.01 22.99
N GLU A 328 -14.05 -3.48 22.73
CA GLU A 328 -13.44 -4.65 23.40
C GLU A 328 -14.27 -5.94 23.33
N LEU A 329 -15.07 -6.10 22.27
CA LEU A 329 -15.84 -7.32 22.06
C LEU A 329 -14.91 -8.50 21.82
N ASP A 330 -15.16 -9.65 22.42
CA ASP A 330 -14.36 -10.86 22.17
C ASP A 330 -14.38 -11.27 20.67
N ARG A 331 -13.32 -11.94 20.21
CA ARG A 331 -13.22 -12.45 18.82
C ARG A 331 -14.37 -13.41 18.46
N GLU A 332 -14.92 -14.11 19.45
CA GLU A 332 -16.09 -15.00 19.32
C GLU A 332 -17.43 -14.25 19.23
N ALA A 333 -17.45 -12.93 19.45
CA ALA A 333 -18.66 -12.14 19.35
C ALA A 333 -19.21 -12.18 17.91
N ASP A 334 -20.53 -12.34 17.77
CA ASP A 334 -21.17 -12.51 16.46
C ASP A 334 -20.91 -11.33 15.51
N ALA A 335 -20.78 -10.11 16.04
CA ALA A 335 -20.46 -8.92 15.26
C ALA A 335 -19.05 -8.98 14.62
N VAL A 336 -18.07 -9.55 15.35
CA VAL A 336 -16.69 -9.73 14.86
C VAL A 336 -16.66 -10.88 13.85
N LYS A 337 -17.18 -12.06 14.21
CA LYS A 337 -17.26 -13.22 13.31
C LYS A 337 -17.99 -12.92 12.02
N SER A 338 -19.09 -12.16 12.08
CA SER A 338 -19.83 -11.75 10.88
C SER A 338 -18.98 -10.87 9.97
N SER A 339 -18.20 -9.93 10.52
CA SER A 339 -17.34 -9.06 9.71
C SER A 339 -16.18 -9.83 9.08
N VAL A 340 -15.57 -10.76 9.82
CA VAL A 340 -14.55 -11.68 9.29
C VAL A 340 -15.11 -12.53 8.14
N ALA A 341 -16.29 -13.12 8.34
CA ALA A 341 -16.95 -13.93 7.32
C ALA A 341 -17.29 -13.11 6.06
N SER A 342 -17.79 -11.88 6.22
CA SER A 342 -18.08 -10.98 5.10
C SER A 342 -16.81 -10.62 4.32
N ILE A 343 -15.70 -10.31 4.99
CA ILE A 343 -14.42 -10.04 4.30
C ILE A 343 -13.98 -11.26 3.48
N VAL A 344 -14.05 -12.47 4.05
CA VAL A 344 -13.70 -13.71 3.33
C VAL A 344 -14.59 -13.93 2.12
N GLN A 345 -15.92 -13.76 2.27
CA GLN A 345 -16.87 -13.92 1.15
C GLN A 345 -16.65 -12.90 0.04
N LEU A 346 -16.49 -11.63 0.40
CA LEU A 346 -16.24 -10.55 -0.57
C LEU A 346 -14.90 -10.72 -1.28
N ALA A 347 -13.83 -11.07 -0.54
CA ALA A 347 -12.52 -11.33 -1.12
C ALA A 347 -12.51 -12.54 -2.04
N ASP A 348 -13.35 -13.56 -1.77
CA ASP A 348 -13.46 -14.72 -2.65
C ASP A 348 -14.26 -14.43 -3.92
N ALA A 349 -15.34 -13.67 -3.81
CA ALA A 349 -16.20 -13.28 -4.93
C ALA A 349 -15.56 -12.22 -5.85
N MET A 350 -14.62 -11.42 -5.32
CA MET A 350 -13.94 -10.40 -6.09
C MET A 350 -13.10 -11.03 -7.23
N PRO A 351 -13.17 -10.52 -8.47
CA PRO A 351 -12.35 -11.03 -9.57
C PRO A 351 -10.86 -10.99 -9.22
N LYS A 352 -10.18 -12.13 -9.40
CA LYS A 352 -8.75 -12.27 -9.11
C LYS A 352 -8.00 -12.40 -10.44
N HIS A 353 -7.44 -11.30 -10.92
CA HIS A 353 -6.57 -11.29 -12.10
C HIS A 353 -5.34 -10.42 -11.86
N SER A 354 -4.29 -10.68 -12.61
CA SER A 354 -3.10 -9.83 -12.61
C SER A 354 -3.43 -8.49 -13.27
N GLY A 355 -2.78 -7.41 -12.82
CA GLY A 355 -2.93 -6.08 -13.39
C GLY A 355 -3.84 -5.16 -12.59
N LEU A 356 -4.46 -4.21 -13.26
CA LEU A 356 -5.21 -3.11 -12.67
C LEU A 356 -6.53 -3.60 -12.07
N HIS A 357 -6.61 -3.63 -10.74
CA HIS A 357 -7.83 -4.06 -10.05
C HIS A 357 -7.84 -3.54 -8.60
N PRO A 358 -9.01 -3.16 -8.04
CA PRO A 358 -9.09 -2.74 -6.63
C PRO A 358 -8.76 -3.85 -5.63
N SER A 359 -8.56 -5.10 -6.06
CA SER A 359 -8.18 -6.21 -5.17
C SER A 359 -6.80 -6.04 -4.54
N ILE A 360 -6.00 -5.05 -4.97
CA ILE A 360 -4.73 -4.72 -4.32
C ILE A 360 -4.91 -4.37 -2.83
N VAL A 361 -6.08 -3.88 -2.40
CA VAL A 361 -6.35 -3.55 -0.98
C VAL A 361 -6.75 -4.76 -0.13
N LEU A 362 -6.94 -5.95 -0.74
CA LEU A 362 -7.40 -7.14 -0.02
C LEU A 362 -6.37 -7.68 0.95
N THR A 363 -5.07 -7.45 0.73
CA THR A 363 -4.05 -7.96 1.66
C THR A 363 -4.18 -7.33 3.04
N THR A 364 -4.41 -6.02 3.12
CA THR A 364 -4.82 -5.34 4.36
C THR A 364 -6.06 -5.97 4.99
N ALA A 365 -7.12 -6.17 4.20
CA ALA A 365 -8.40 -6.71 4.70
C ALA A 365 -8.25 -8.12 5.29
N LEU A 366 -7.55 -8.98 4.57
CA LEU A 366 -7.30 -10.38 4.95
C LEU A 366 -6.40 -10.46 6.18
N PHE A 367 -5.48 -9.52 6.35
CA PHE A 367 -4.72 -9.41 7.59
C PHE A 367 -5.62 -9.10 8.78
N VAL A 368 -6.41 -8.02 8.69
CA VAL A 368 -7.29 -7.57 9.78
C VAL A 368 -8.28 -8.67 10.16
N ALA A 369 -8.92 -9.29 9.16
CA ALA A 369 -9.79 -10.44 9.38
C ALA A 369 -9.04 -11.64 9.96
N GLY A 370 -7.81 -11.89 9.49
CA GLY A 370 -6.97 -13.02 9.88
C GLY A 370 -6.55 -12.98 11.33
N CYS A 371 -6.26 -11.80 11.86
CA CYS A 371 -5.93 -11.65 13.27
C CYS A 371 -7.09 -11.99 14.21
N GLU A 372 -8.34 -11.86 13.74
CA GLU A 372 -9.56 -12.22 14.48
C GLU A 372 -10.14 -13.57 14.05
N ALA A 373 -9.53 -14.23 13.07
CA ALA A 373 -10.03 -15.48 12.53
C ALA A 373 -9.82 -16.66 13.49
N ILE A 374 -10.83 -17.52 13.52
CA ILE A 374 -10.90 -18.77 14.31
C ILE A 374 -11.35 -19.91 13.40
N GLY A 375 -10.94 -21.14 13.70
CA GLY A 375 -11.37 -22.33 12.98
C GLY A 375 -11.21 -22.23 11.46
N ARG A 376 -12.30 -22.46 10.70
CA ARG A 376 -12.30 -22.48 9.22
C ARG A 376 -11.92 -21.14 8.59
N ALA A 377 -12.17 -20.01 9.26
CA ALA A 377 -11.80 -18.70 8.70
C ALA A 377 -10.28 -18.58 8.49
N ARG A 378 -9.46 -19.22 9.34
CA ARG A 378 -7.99 -19.24 9.18
C ARG A 378 -7.56 -19.98 7.91
N SER A 379 -8.21 -21.10 7.58
CA SER A 379 -7.89 -21.84 6.34
C SER A 379 -8.29 -21.06 5.10
N ASP A 380 -9.45 -20.40 5.14
CA ASP A 380 -9.96 -19.64 3.99
C ASP A 380 -9.08 -18.41 3.73
N ILE A 381 -8.70 -17.67 4.77
CA ILE A 381 -7.79 -16.51 4.67
C ILE A 381 -6.39 -16.91 4.18
N ARG A 382 -5.86 -18.04 4.66
CA ARG A 382 -4.59 -18.60 4.17
C ARG A 382 -4.64 -18.84 2.66
N SER A 383 -5.72 -19.47 2.18
CA SER A 383 -5.91 -19.74 0.75
C SER A 383 -6.01 -18.45 -0.05
N LEU A 384 -6.73 -17.44 0.45
CA LEU A 384 -6.90 -16.15 -0.22
C LEU A 384 -5.58 -15.37 -0.31
N LEU A 385 -4.81 -15.29 0.77
CA LEU A 385 -3.50 -14.61 0.76
C LEU A 385 -2.49 -15.30 -0.15
N GLN A 386 -2.49 -16.63 -0.17
CA GLN A 386 -1.64 -17.41 -1.06
C GLN A 386 -2.02 -17.16 -2.54
N GLY A 387 -3.31 -17.16 -2.86
CA GLY A 387 -3.80 -16.80 -4.20
C GLY A 387 -3.44 -15.37 -4.60
N GLN A 388 -3.57 -14.42 -3.68
CA GLN A 388 -3.19 -13.02 -3.92
C GLN A 388 -1.70 -12.90 -4.24
N TYR A 389 -0.83 -13.61 -3.51
CA TYR A 389 0.59 -13.66 -3.80
C TYR A 389 0.88 -14.29 -5.17
N GLU A 390 0.19 -15.36 -5.53
CA GLU A 390 0.40 -16.04 -6.81
C GLU A 390 0.06 -15.16 -8.01
N ILE A 391 -0.98 -14.33 -7.88
CA ILE A 391 -1.48 -13.45 -8.93
C ILE A 391 -0.68 -12.15 -9.02
N THR A 392 -0.39 -11.51 -7.89
CA THR A 392 0.24 -10.18 -7.86
C THR A 392 1.76 -10.24 -7.71
N ARG A 393 2.31 -11.36 -7.25
CA ARG A 393 3.71 -11.50 -6.80
C ARG A 393 4.15 -10.46 -5.77
N ASN A 394 3.20 -9.84 -5.08
CA ASN A 394 3.46 -8.85 -4.05
C ASN A 394 3.99 -9.53 -2.78
N GLN A 395 5.20 -9.17 -2.33
CA GLN A 395 5.80 -9.77 -1.13
C GLN A 395 5.01 -9.44 0.14
N SER A 396 4.24 -8.35 0.15
CA SER A 396 3.38 -7.98 1.27
C SER A 396 2.38 -9.09 1.62
N ALA A 397 1.72 -9.70 0.64
CA ALA A 397 0.77 -10.79 0.84
C ALA A 397 1.43 -12.01 1.50
N LYS A 398 2.64 -12.35 1.04
CA LYS A 398 3.41 -13.46 1.60
C LYS A 398 3.83 -13.18 3.05
N ARG A 399 4.32 -11.98 3.35
CA ARG A 399 4.70 -11.59 4.72
C ARG A 399 3.49 -11.56 5.65
N THR A 400 2.38 -11.04 5.14
CA THR A 400 1.10 -11.02 5.85
C THR A 400 0.71 -12.42 6.28
N LEU A 401 0.76 -13.39 5.37
CA LEU A 401 0.50 -14.79 5.71
C LEU A 401 1.49 -15.33 6.75
N GLN A 402 2.79 -15.07 6.59
CA GLN A 402 3.80 -15.53 7.55
C GLN A 402 3.57 -14.98 8.96
N GLN A 403 3.13 -13.73 9.09
CA GLN A 403 2.85 -13.16 10.41
C GLN A 403 1.56 -13.70 11.01
N LEU A 404 0.53 -13.94 10.20
CA LEU A 404 -0.69 -14.59 10.65
C LEU A 404 -0.45 -16.02 11.12
N GLU A 405 0.38 -16.80 10.43
CA GLU A 405 0.76 -18.17 10.86
C GLU A 405 1.40 -18.14 12.25
N ARG A 406 2.35 -17.22 12.49
CA ARG A 406 2.97 -17.03 13.81
C ARG A 406 1.94 -16.64 14.87
N LEU A 407 0.99 -15.77 14.53
CA LEU A 407 -0.08 -15.37 15.43
C LEU A 407 -1.01 -16.55 15.77
N TRP A 408 -1.39 -17.35 14.79
CA TRP A 408 -2.26 -18.51 14.98
C TRP A 408 -1.58 -19.64 15.76
N GLU A 409 -0.26 -19.79 15.64
CA GLU A 409 0.54 -20.72 16.47
C GLU A 409 0.56 -20.31 17.95
N LEU A 410 0.63 -19.00 18.23
CA LEU A 410 0.68 -18.46 19.60
C LEU A 410 -0.70 -18.34 20.25
N ALA A 411 -1.76 -18.20 19.46
CA ALA A 411 -3.15 -18.12 19.91
C ALA A 411 -3.99 -19.25 19.28
N PRO A 412 -3.82 -20.50 19.72
CA PRO A 412 -4.68 -21.60 19.31
C PRO A 412 -6.14 -21.33 19.71
N ASP A 413 -7.08 -21.93 18.98
CA ASP A 413 -8.53 -21.66 19.08
C ASP A 413 -9.09 -21.78 20.51
N ASP A 414 -8.45 -22.56 21.40
CA ASP A 414 -8.86 -22.79 22.79
C ASP A 414 -8.26 -21.79 23.81
N SER A 415 -7.44 -20.82 23.37
CA SER A 415 -6.82 -19.86 24.29
C SER A 415 -7.77 -18.73 24.68
N ASN A 416 -8.23 -18.76 25.93
CA ASN A 416 -9.12 -17.76 26.56
C ASN A 416 -8.43 -16.38 26.78
N THR A 417 -7.44 -16.03 25.95
CA THR A 417 -6.64 -14.79 25.98
C THR A 417 -7.39 -13.60 25.37
N GLY A 418 -8.72 -13.63 25.38
CA GLY A 418 -9.65 -12.83 24.57
C GLY A 418 -9.64 -11.31 24.75
N THR A 419 -8.96 -10.77 25.75
CA THR A 419 -9.15 -9.35 26.14
C THR A 419 -8.11 -8.39 25.59
N SER A 420 -6.86 -8.79 25.35
CA SER A 420 -5.84 -7.86 24.84
C SER A 420 -5.75 -7.93 23.33
N TRP A 421 -6.49 -7.07 22.64
CA TRP A 421 -6.13 -6.70 21.28
C TRP A 421 -5.13 -5.55 21.35
N PRO A 422 -3.92 -5.71 20.79
CA PRO A 422 -3.40 -6.89 20.10
C PRO A 422 -2.66 -7.89 21.00
N PRO A 423 -2.43 -9.14 20.55
CA PRO A 423 -1.59 -10.08 21.28
C PRO A 423 -0.17 -9.53 21.41
N THR A 424 0.21 -9.18 22.64
CA THR A 424 1.48 -8.54 23.01
C THR A 424 2.72 -9.44 22.82
N SER A 425 2.54 -10.68 22.37
CA SER A 425 3.60 -11.68 22.23
C SER A 425 4.38 -11.62 20.92
N ILE A 426 3.89 -10.90 19.90
CA ILE A 426 4.59 -10.74 18.62
C ILE A 426 5.11 -9.31 18.49
N ALA A 427 6.39 -9.18 18.13
CA ALA A 427 6.96 -7.91 17.69
C ALA A 427 6.58 -7.67 16.23
N TRP A 428 5.75 -6.66 15.98
CA TRP A 428 5.28 -6.26 14.65
C TRP A 428 6.13 -5.14 14.05
N ASP A 429 7.39 -5.06 14.45
CA ASP A 429 8.30 -3.95 14.13
C ASP A 429 8.26 -3.66 12.62
N ASP A 430 7.83 -2.44 12.27
CA ASP A 430 7.68 -1.91 10.91
C ASP A 430 6.82 -2.72 9.92
N PHE A 431 6.04 -3.70 10.39
CA PHE A 431 5.10 -4.44 9.57
C PHE A 431 3.87 -3.60 9.24
N VAL A 432 3.54 -3.52 7.95
CA VAL A 432 2.27 -2.99 7.44
C VAL A 432 1.68 -4.02 6.47
N PRO A 433 0.42 -4.41 6.67
CA PRO A 433 -0.29 -5.32 5.78
C PRO A 433 -0.75 -4.53 4.55
N TYR A 434 0.12 -4.37 3.56
CA TYR A 434 -0.22 -3.75 2.29
C TYR A 434 -0.90 -4.74 1.36
#